data_AF-A0A1F9H8D8-F1
#
_entry.id   AF-A0A1F9H8D8-F1
#
_cell.length_a   1.000
_cell.length_b   1.000
_cell.length_c   1.000
_cell.angle_alpha   90.00
_cell.angle_beta   90.00
_cell.angle_gamma   90.00
#
_symmetry.space_group_name_H-M   'P 1'
#
loop_
_entity.id
_entity.type
_entity.pdbx_description
1 polymer ?
#
loop_
_entity_poly.entity_id
_entity_poly.type
_entity_poly.pdbx_seq_one_letter_code
_entity_poly.pdbx_strand_id
1 'polypeptide(L)'
;MVMEIESPSTDEVRAYLSKLDFPLIESERFPSADWELVGGRYCSLKGHIAAQLRLRERSTGKTATFYQLLMPNEIANFEGTFEEFDQGVKVKLWQERGLLLGIVGDE
;
A
#
# COMPACT_ATOMS: atom_id res chain seq x y z
N MET A 1 7.04 -19.89 -2.57
CA MET A 1 7.91 -18.77 -3.00
C MET A 1 7.24 -17.50 -2.53
N VAL A 2 7.90 -16.73 -1.66
CA VAL A 2 7.45 -15.37 -1.32
C VAL A 2 7.86 -14.51 -2.51
N MET A 3 6.89 -14.00 -3.27
CA MET A 3 7.15 -13.15 -4.43
C MET A 3 7.27 -11.70 -3.95
N GLU A 4 8.47 -11.33 -3.51
CA GLU A 4 8.83 -9.97 -3.12
C GLU A 4 9.93 -9.41 -4.03
N ILE A 5 9.87 -8.10 -4.23
CA ILE A 5 10.88 -7.30 -4.93
C ILE A 5 11.35 -6.18 -4.00
N GLU A 6 12.66 -6.03 -3.90
CA GLU A 6 13.30 -4.93 -3.16
C GLU A 6 13.90 -3.96 -4.17
N SER A 7 13.06 -3.03 -4.63
CA SER A 7 13.46 -1.99 -5.57
C SER A 7 12.97 -0.63 -5.07
N PRO A 8 13.84 0.40 -5.10
CA PRO A 8 13.43 1.76 -4.81
C PRO A 8 12.65 2.41 -5.96
N SER A 9 12.67 1.78 -7.13
CA SER A 9 11.95 2.24 -8.31
C SER A 9 10.51 1.72 -8.32
N THR A 10 9.55 2.64 -8.20
CA THR A 10 8.11 2.33 -8.32
C THR A 10 7.77 1.62 -9.62
N ASP A 11 8.46 1.97 -10.72
CA ASP A 11 8.26 1.34 -12.02
C ASP A 11 8.67 -0.14 -12.02
N GLU A 12 9.81 -0.48 -11.42
CA GLU A 12 10.25 -1.88 -11.27
C GLU A 12 9.29 -2.67 -10.39
N VAL A 13 8.86 -2.09 -9.26
CA VAL A 13 7.90 -2.74 -8.37
C VAL A 13 6.55 -2.92 -9.07
N ARG A 14 6.12 -1.94 -9.88
CA ARG A 14 4.91 -2.05 -10.70
C ARG A 14 5.03 -3.12 -11.78
N ALA A 15 6.17 -3.19 -12.46
CA ALA A 15 6.44 -4.18 -13.49
C ALA A 15 6.49 -5.60 -12.90
N TYR A 16 7.10 -5.75 -11.72
CA TYR A 16 7.06 -6.99 -10.97
C TYR A 16 5.64 -7.35 -10.53
N LEU A 17 4.88 -6.35 -10.07
CA LEU A 17 3.48 -6.47 -9.67
C LEU A 17 2.50 -6.50 -10.87
N SER A 18 2.92 -6.95 -12.06
CA SER A 18 2.11 -6.95 -13.29
C SER A 18 0.82 -7.79 -13.25
N LYS A 19 0.68 -8.75 -12.33
CA LYS A 19 -0.56 -9.51 -12.10
C LYS A 19 -1.69 -8.70 -11.43
N LEU A 20 -1.44 -7.48 -10.97
CA LEU A 20 -2.50 -6.63 -10.44
C LEU A 20 -3.42 -6.20 -11.59
N ASP A 21 -4.73 -6.37 -11.42
CA ASP A 21 -5.76 -5.83 -12.32
C ASP A 21 -5.89 -4.29 -12.23
N PHE A 22 -4.99 -3.64 -11.50
CA PHE A 22 -4.99 -2.20 -11.29
C PHE A 22 -3.56 -1.63 -11.31
N PRO A 23 -3.38 -0.38 -11.75
CA PRO A 23 -2.10 0.30 -11.65
C PRO A 23 -1.81 0.66 -10.19
N LEU A 24 -0.55 0.49 -9.76
CA LEU A 24 -0.09 1.08 -8.51
C LEU A 24 -0.18 2.60 -8.59
N ILE A 25 -0.70 3.22 -7.54
CA ILE A 25 -0.79 4.67 -7.43
C ILE A 25 0.14 5.18 -6.34
N GLU A 26 0.80 6.31 -6.57
CA GLU A 26 1.41 7.06 -5.49
C GLU A 26 0.31 7.86 -4.80
N SER A 27 0.12 7.64 -3.50
CA SER A 27 -0.93 8.35 -2.78
C SER A 27 -0.51 9.79 -2.51
N GLU A 28 -1.46 10.72 -2.62
CA GLU A 28 -1.20 12.14 -2.35
C GLU A 28 -0.79 12.40 -0.90
N ARG A 29 -1.12 11.47 0.02
CA ARG A 29 -0.69 11.53 1.42
C ARG A 29 0.78 11.13 1.65
N PHE A 30 1.39 10.44 0.68
CA PHE A 30 2.76 9.92 0.76
C PHE A 30 3.55 10.33 -0.48
N PRO A 31 3.87 11.63 -0.62
CA PRO A 31 4.65 12.09 -1.76
C PRO A 31 6.03 11.43 -1.75
N SER A 32 6.53 11.08 -2.93
CA SER A 32 7.86 10.47 -3.12
C SER A 32 9.03 11.38 -2.69
N ALA A 33 8.74 12.67 -2.44
CA ALA A 33 9.66 13.62 -1.84
C ALA A 33 9.95 13.32 -0.36
N ASP A 34 8.96 12.85 0.40
CA ASP A 34 9.08 12.53 1.83
C ASP A 34 9.23 11.04 2.07
N TRP A 35 8.71 10.21 1.16
CA TRP A 35 8.70 8.76 1.27
C TRP A 35 9.46 8.11 0.13
N GLU A 36 10.27 7.11 0.48
CA GLU A 36 10.99 6.28 -0.47
C GLU A 36 10.34 4.89 -0.52
N LEU A 37 10.01 4.41 -1.70
CA LEU A 37 9.67 3.01 -1.87
C LEU A 37 10.92 2.17 -1.58
N VAL A 38 10.79 1.13 -0.77
CA VAL A 38 11.86 0.16 -0.51
C VAL A 38 11.66 -1.10 -1.34
N GLY A 39 10.40 -1.46 -1.57
CA GLY A 39 10.03 -2.64 -2.32
C GLY A 39 8.55 -2.92 -2.22
N GLY A 40 8.15 -4.06 -2.77
CA GLY A 40 6.77 -4.51 -2.74
C GLY A 40 6.63 -6.01 -2.92
N ARG A 41 5.46 -6.52 -2.57
CA ARG A 41 5.10 -7.92 -2.77
C ARG A 41 3.62 -8.08 -3.04
N TYR A 42 3.27 -9.22 -3.61
CA TYR A 42 1.89 -9.63 -3.72
C TYR A 42 1.33 -10.01 -2.35
N CYS A 43 0.16 -9.49 -2.06
CA CYS A 43 -0.68 -9.89 -0.95
C CYS A 43 -1.98 -10.46 -1.53
N SER A 44 -2.64 -11.35 -0.80
CA SER A 44 -3.95 -11.85 -1.15
C SER A 44 -4.90 -11.58 0.00
N LEU A 45 -5.81 -10.62 -0.19
CA LEU A 45 -6.81 -10.26 0.81
C LEU A 45 -8.14 -10.91 0.40
N LYS A 46 -8.60 -11.90 1.18
CA LYS A 46 -9.84 -12.67 0.87
C LYS A 46 -9.90 -13.23 -0.56
N GLY A 47 -8.77 -13.62 -1.14
CA GLY A 47 -8.70 -14.13 -2.52
C GLY A 47 -8.56 -13.07 -3.61
N HIS A 48 -8.60 -11.78 -3.25
CA HIS A 48 -8.27 -10.68 -4.16
C HIS A 48 -6.78 -10.38 -4.11
N ILE A 49 -6.18 -10.19 -5.27
CA ILE A 49 -4.79 -9.75 -5.37
C ILE A 49 -4.67 -8.30 -4.88
N ALA A 50 -3.72 -8.07 -4.00
CA ALA A 50 -3.39 -6.77 -3.44
C ALA A 50 -1.88 -6.55 -3.52
N ALA A 51 -1.47 -5.29 -3.57
CA ALA A 51 -0.08 -4.89 -3.44
C ALA A 51 0.21 -4.56 -1.98
N GLN A 52 1.29 -5.11 -1.45
CA GLN A 52 1.89 -4.61 -0.22
C GLN A 52 3.23 -3.97 -0.58
N LEU A 53 3.32 -2.67 -0.39
CA LEU A 53 4.50 -1.84 -0.61
C LEU A 53 5.14 -1.52 0.75
N ARG A 54 6.46 -1.48 0.79
CA ARG A 54 7.20 -0.99 1.95
C ARG A 54 7.71 0.40 1.63
N LEU A 55 7.28 1.38 2.40
CA LEU A 55 7.73 2.76 2.29
C LEU A 55 8.69 3.07 3.44
N ARG A 56 9.67 3.93 3.20
CA ARG A 56 10.58 4.46 4.20
C ARG A 56 10.52 5.97 4.17
N GLU A 57 10.20 6.57 5.29
CA GLU A 57 10.22 8.02 5.43
C GLU A 57 11.68 8.50 5.34
N ARG A 58 11.95 9.45 4.44
CA ARG A 58 13.29 9.99 4.23
C ARG A 58 13.75 10.85 5.42
N SER A 59 12.82 11.51 6.09
CA SER A 59 13.10 12.43 7.20
C SER A 59 13.49 11.70 8.49
N THR A 60 12.73 10.69 8.91
CA THR A 60 13.00 9.94 10.16
C THR A 60 13.66 8.58 9.94
N GLY A 61 13.65 8.05 8.71
CA GLY A 61 14.08 6.69 8.41
C GLY A 61 13.07 5.62 8.84
N LYS A 62 11.90 6.00 9.36
CA LYS A 62 10.84 5.06 9.78
C LYS A 62 10.28 4.32 8.57
N THR A 63 10.04 3.02 8.72
CA THR A 63 9.40 2.21 7.68
C THR A 63 7.90 2.07 7.95
N ALA A 64 7.10 2.24 6.91
CA ALA A 64 5.67 1.99 6.93
C ALA A 64 5.30 0.94 5.88
N THR A 65 4.29 0.14 6.17
CA THR A 65 3.74 -0.82 5.23
C THR A 65 2.50 -0.23 4.59
N PHE A 66 2.54 -0.06 3.28
CA PHE A 66 1.46 0.50 2.48
C PHE A 66 0.79 -0.61 1.66
N TYR A 67 -0.53 -0.58 1.56
CA TYR A 67 -1.36 -1.59 0.95
C TYR A 67 -2.22 -0.93 -0.12
N GLN A 68 -2.34 -1.59 -1.27
CA GLN A 68 -3.25 -1.19 -2.33
C GLN A 68 -4.03 -2.39 -2.80
N LEU A 69 -5.33 -2.20 -2.94
CA LEU A 69 -6.28 -3.24 -3.33
C LEU A 69 -7.29 -2.61 -4.27
N LEU A 70 -7.61 -3.29 -5.37
CA LEU A 70 -8.79 -2.94 -6.16
C LEU A 70 -10.02 -3.14 -5.28
N MET A 71 -10.78 -2.07 -5.05
CA MET A 71 -11.93 -2.10 -4.15
C MET A 71 -12.91 -3.20 -4.59
N PRO A 72 -13.06 -4.29 -3.82
CA PRO A 72 -13.99 -5.34 -4.18
C PRO A 72 -15.42 -4.84 -3.96
N ASN A 73 -16.37 -5.31 -4.77
CA ASN A 73 -17.78 -4.92 -4.67
C ASN A 73 -18.37 -5.12 -3.25
N GLU A 74 -17.84 -6.07 -2.48
CA GLU A 74 -18.23 -6.33 -1.09
C GLU A 74 -17.89 -5.18 -0.13
N ILE A 75 -16.87 -4.39 -0.45
CA ILE A 75 -16.38 -3.26 0.36
C ILE A 75 -16.67 -1.94 -0.37
N ALA A 76 -17.49 -1.96 -1.43
CA ALA A 76 -17.77 -0.78 -2.25
C ALA A 76 -18.50 0.35 -1.51
N ASN A 77 -19.13 0.03 -0.37
CA ASN A 77 -19.75 1.03 0.52
C ASN A 77 -18.76 1.63 1.54
N PHE A 78 -17.46 1.34 1.42
CA PHE A 78 -16.45 2.00 2.23
C PHE A 78 -16.29 3.43 1.73
N GLU A 79 -16.95 4.36 2.41
CA GLU A 79 -16.86 5.78 2.16
C GLU A 79 -16.10 6.45 3.32
N GLY A 80 -14.97 7.08 3.02
CA GLY A 80 -14.22 7.91 3.96
C GLY A 80 -12.79 7.42 4.27
N THR A 81 -12.25 7.94 5.37
CA THR A 81 -10.98 7.49 5.96
C THR A 81 -11.30 6.74 7.24
N PHE A 82 -10.80 5.52 7.36
CA PHE A 82 -10.87 4.71 8.57
C PHE A 82 -9.50 4.71 9.24
N GLU A 83 -9.44 5.08 10.50
CA GLU A 83 -8.21 5.06 11.29
C GLU A 83 -8.48 4.22 12.54
N GLU A 84 -7.72 3.14 12.70
CA GLU A 84 -7.82 2.24 13.84
C GLU A 84 -6.45 1.96 14.41
N PHE A 85 -6.39 1.82 15.73
CA PHE A 85 -5.21 1.32 16.43
C PHE A 85 -5.43 -0.15 16.72
N ASP A 86 -4.74 -1.01 15.98
CA ASP A 86 -4.77 -2.46 16.21
C ASP A 86 -3.41 -2.91 16.72
N GLN A 87 -3.37 -3.67 17.82
CA GLN A 87 -2.14 -4.24 18.39
C GLN A 87 -0.96 -3.24 18.60
N GLY A 88 -1.26 -1.96 18.84
CA GLY A 88 -0.25 -0.92 19.03
C GLY A 88 0.30 -0.32 17.74
N VAL A 89 -0.19 -0.74 16.57
CA VAL A 89 0.12 -0.10 15.28
C VAL A 89 -1.06 0.75 14.81
N LYS A 90 -0.75 1.90 14.21
CA LYS A 90 -1.77 2.79 13.64
C LYS A 90 -2.04 2.36 12.22
N VAL A 91 -3.26 1.88 11.97
CA VAL A 91 -3.76 1.50 10.66
C VAL A 91 -4.62 2.64 10.14
N LYS A 92 -4.31 3.15 8.95
CA LYS A 92 -5.20 4.08 8.25
C LYS A 92 -5.60 3.47 6.92
N LEU A 93 -6.88 3.46 6.60
CA LEU A 93 -7.45 3.01 5.34
C LEU A 93 -8.22 4.16 4.71
N TRP A 94 -8.08 4.37 3.42
CA TRP A 94 -8.86 5.37 2.68
C TRP A 94 -9.05 4.92 1.25
N GLN A 95 -10.04 5.50 0.59
CA GLN A 95 -10.29 5.26 -0.82
C GLN A 95 -9.63 6.35 -1.66
N GLU A 96 -8.95 5.94 -2.74
CA GLU A 96 -8.35 6.87 -3.69
C GLU A 96 -8.37 6.27 -5.09
N ARG A 97 -8.88 7.02 -6.08
CA ARG A 97 -8.92 6.60 -7.49
C ARG A 97 -9.55 5.20 -7.72
N GLY A 98 -10.54 4.83 -6.90
CA GLY A 98 -11.21 3.52 -6.98
C GLY A 98 -10.44 2.36 -6.34
N LEU A 99 -9.32 2.63 -5.67
CA LEU A 99 -8.54 1.67 -4.91
C LEU A 99 -8.76 1.88 -3.42
N LEU A 100 -8.76 0.78 -2.67
CA LEU A 100 -8.64 0.82 -1.22
C LEU A 100 -7.14 0.86 -0.89
N LEU A 101 -6.74 1.97 -0.29
CA LEU A 101 -5.39 2.19 0.19
C LEU A 101 -5.34 1.99 1.70
N GLY A 102 -4.22 1.49 2.20
CA GLY A 102 -4.02 1.28 3.62
C GLY A 102 -2.58 1.49 4.03
N ILE A 103 -2.31 2.15 5.14
CA ILE A 103 -0.97 2.24 5.70
C ILE A 103 -0.95 1.76 7.13
N VAL A 104 0.12 1.07 7.48
CA VAL A 104 0.44 0.61 8.82
C VAL A 104 1.83 1.10 9.15
N GLY A 105 1.94 1.93 10.18
CA GLY A 105 3.19 2.52 10.63
C GLY A 105 3.30 2.48 12.15
N ASP A 106 4.55 2.50 12.60
CA ASP A 106 4.93 2.62 14.01
C ASP A 106 5.01 4.12 14.37
N GLU A 107 4.15 4.59 15.30
CA GLU A 107 4.08 5.99 15.72
C GLU A 107 5.31 6.44 16.52
#